data_AF-A0AAU9W7K4-F1
#
_entry.id   AF-A0AAU9W7K4-F1
#
_cell.length_a   1.000
_cell.length_b   1.000
_cell.length_c   1.000
_cell.angle_alpha   90.00
_cell.angle_beta   90.00
_cell.angle_gamma   90.00
#
_symmetry.space_group_name_H-M   'P 1'
#
loop_
_entity.id
_entity.type
_entity.pdbx_description
1 polymer ?
#
loop_
_entity_poly.entity_id
_entity_poly.type
_entity_poly.pdbx_seq_one_letter_code
_entity_poly.pdbx_strand_id
1 'polypeptide(L)'
;MRQFPLDNGATSKEINNPFNGKVPQRVILGILETTAFNGEYDKDPFAFQKVDIEYIKQIVNGEEYPYEMMELNTGNGQKDMVGYHRFLDATGCLFRSEGNMVRFRIWGHGKNCTLFAFSKMANERHDDPILLPRNEALINIHLKFAVQGSQKTIIIYAEYEGLMEVDGIKGATMVDVC
;
A
#
# COMPACT_ATOMS: atom_id res chain seq x y z
N MET A 1 -3.22 10.42 3.54
CA MET A 1 -2.35 10.23 2.35
C MET A 1 -1.05 10.99 2.56
N ARG A 2 0.11 10.38 2.26
CA ARG A 2 1.43 11.03 2.32
C ARG A 2 2.20 10.74 1.03
N GLN A 3 3.10 11.64 0.67
CA GLN A 3 3.96 11.50 -0.51
C GLN A 3 5.44 11.54 -0.12
N PHE A 4 6.25 10.78 -0.81
CA PHE A 4 7.70 10.72 -0.62
C PHE A 4 8.41 10.78 -1.97
N PRO A 5 9.45 11.61 -2.12
CA PRO A 5 10.22 11.65 -3.36
C PRO A 5 11.07 10.38 -3.49
N LEU A 6 11.15 9.86 -4.71
CA LEU A 6 12.09 8.82 -5.13
C LEU A 6 13.06 9.42 -6.14
N ASP A 7 14.32 9.55 -5.74
CA ASP A 7 15.35 10.19 -6.54
C ASP A 7 15.71 9.37 -7.77
N ASN A 8 16.14 10.04 -8.83
CA ASN A 8 16.55 9.36 -10.05
C ASN A 8 17.76 8.45 -9.78
N GLY A 9 17.72 7.21 -10.28
CA GLY A 9 18.78 6.22 -10.05
C GLY A 9 18.84 5.64 -8.63
N ALA A 10 17.87 5.93 -7.76
CA ALA A 10 17.82 5.34 -6.42
C ALA A 10 17.66 3.81 -6.49
N THR A 11 18.56 3.08 -5.83
CA THR A 11 18.50 1.60 -5.74
C THR A 11 17.72 1.11 -4.53
N SER A 12 17.42 1.98 -3.57
CA SER A 12 16.57 1.69 -2.41
C SER A 12 15.92 2.95 -1.87
N LYS A 13 14.76 2.79 -1.22
CA LYS A 13 14.09 3.84 -0.47
C LYS A 13 13.58 3.28 0.86
N GLU A 14 13.91 3.97 1.94
CA GLU A 14 13.35 3.71 3.25
C GLU A 14 12.42 4.86 3.65
N ILE A 15 11.23 4.49 4.11
CA ILE A 15 10.21 5.43 4.57
C ILE A 15 9.93 5.10 6.04
N ASN A 16 10.45 5.96 6.91
CA ASN A 16 10.40 5.75 8.35
C ASN A 16 9.14 6.37 8.93
N ASN A 17 8.39 5.56 9.68
CA ASN A 17 7.20 5.95 10.40
C ASN A 17 6.23 6.87 9.60
N PRO A 18 5.75 6.45 8.41
CA PRO A 18 4.85 7.30 7.61
C PRO A 18 3.51 7.55 8.30
N PHE A 19 3.17 6.80 9.36
CA PHE A 19 1.88 6.89 10.05
C PHE A 19 1.99 7.52 11.45
N ASN A 20 3.14 8.10 11.80
CA ASN A 20 3.39 8.78 13.08
C ASN A 20 2.99 7.93 14.31
N GLY A 21 3.35 6.64 14.28
CA GLY A 21 3.08 5.70 15.36
C GLY A 21 1.69 5.06 15.31
N LYS A 22 0.75 5.53 14.49
CA LYS A 22 -0.56 4.88 14.34
C LYS A 22 -0.45 3.64 13.46
N VAL A 23 -1.17 2.59 13.84
CA VAL A 23 -1.28 1.36 13.05
C VAL A 23 -2.49 1.45 12.11
N PRO A 24 -2.28 1.52 10.79
CA PRO A 24 -3.37 1.40 9.83
C PRO A 24 -3.82 -0.05 9.68
N GLN A 25 -5.11 -0.22 9.40
CA GLN A 25 -5.72 -1.50 9.03
C GLN A 25 -5.26 -1.96 7.65
N ARG A 26 -5.14 -1.00 6.72
CA ARG A 26 -4.68 -1.21 5.34
C ARG A 26 -3.71 -0.12 4.93
N VAL A 27 -2.64 -0.51 4.25
CA VAL A 27 -1.68 0.38 3.60
C VAL A 27 -1.70 0.12 2.10
N ILE A 28 -1.86 1.16 1.30
CA ILE A 28 -1.77 1.10 -0.15
C ILE A 28 -0.65 2.04 -0.59
N LEU A 29 0.28 1.51 -1.38
CA LEU A 29 1.43 2.22 -1.93
C LEU A 29 1.34 2.21 -3.46
N GLY A 30 1.45 3.41 -4.03
CA GLY A 30 1.54 3.62 -5.47
C GLY A 30 2.81 4.40 -5.81
N ILE A 31 3.45 4.07 -6.94
CA ILE A 31 4.60 4.81 -7.45
C ILE A 31 4.27 5.33 -8.83
N LEU A 32 4.53 6.61 -9.08
CA LEU A 32 4.27 7.25 -10.36
C LEU A 32 5.37 8.26 -10.71
N GLU A 33 5.42 8.68 -11.96
CA GLU A 33 6.31 9.76 -12.38
C GLU A 33 5.97 11.06 -11.64
N THR A 34 7.00 11.79 -11.20
CA THR A 34 6.78 13.05 -10.49
C THR A 34 6.06 14.07 -11.36
N THR A 35 6.24 14.05 -12.69
CA THR A 35 5.50 14.95 -13.59
C THR A 35 4.03 14.57 -13.73
N ALA A 36 3.71 13.28 -13.76
CA ALA A 36 2.32 12.79 -13.70
C ALA A 36 1.66 13.20 -12.36
N PHE A 37 2.39 13.07 -11.25
CA PHE A 37 1.91 13.53 -9.93
C PHE A 37 1.62 15.04 -9.89
N ASN A 38 2.47 15.84 -10.55
CA ASN A 38 2.31 17.29 -10.63
C ASN A 38 1.25 17.75 -11.66
N GLY A 39 0.59 16.82 -12.35
CA GLY A 39 -0.49 17.14 -13.30
C GLY A 39 -0.01 17.64 -14.66
N GLU A 40 1.15 17.16 -15.13
CA GLU A 40 1.58 17.41 -16.51
C GLU A 40 0.51 16.91 -17.51
N TYR A 41 0.10 17.76 -18.45
CA TYR A 41 -1.08 17.56 -19.29
C TYR A 41 -1.05 16.23 -20.08
N ASP A 42 0.13 15.83 -20.58
CA ASP A 42 0.29 14.62 -21.39
C ASP A 42 0.57 13.35 -20.57
N LYS A 43 0.40 13.42 -19.24
CA LYS A 43 0.71 12.32 -18.32
C LYS A 43 -0.53 11.91 -17.52
N ASP A 44 -0.68 10.59 -17.33
CA ASP A 44 -1.78 10.02 -16.56
C ASP A 44 -1.39 9.91 -15.06
N PRO A 45 -2.05 10.64 -14.15
CA PRO A 45 -1.77 10.60 -12.71
C PRO A 45 -2.18 9.27 -12.04
N PHE A 46 -2.93 8.40 -12.73
CA PHE A 46 -3.36 7.10 -12.22
C PHE A 46 -2.55 5.93 -12.80
N ALA A 47 -1.54 6.20 -13.62
CA ALA A 47 -0.65 5.21 -14.21
C ALA A 47 0.46 4.78 -13.22
N PHE A 48 0.07 4.11 -12.13
CA PHE A 48 0.99 3.57 -11.13
C PHE A 48 1.89 2.44 -11.65
N GLN A 49 3.19 2.63 -11.55
CA GLN A 49 4.22 1.78 -12.13
C GLN A 49 4.75 0.75 -11.12
N LYS A 50 5.20 -0.41 -11.63
CA LYS A 50 5.94 -1.41 -10.83
C LYS A 50 7.39 -0.99 -10.56
N VAL A 51 7.98 -0.17 -11.44
CA VAL A 51 9.25 0.53 -11.19
C VAL A 51 10.42 -0.44 -10.93
N ASP A 52 10.51 -1.57 -11.67
CA ASP A 52 11.56 -2.60 -11.51
C ASP A 52 11.94 -2.89 -10.05
N ILE A 53 10.93 -2.94 -9.18
CA ILE A 53 11.09 -3.29 -7.78
C ILE A 53 11.56 -4.74 -7.70
N GLU A 54 12.60 -4.98 -6.90
CA GLU A 54 13.06 -6.32 -6.55
C GLU A 54 12.26 -6.86 -5.37
N TYR A 55 12.11 -6.04 -4.33
CA TYR A 55 11.26 -6.37 -3.19
C TYR A 55 10.67 -5.14 -2.51
N ILE A 56 9.53 -5.36 -1.87
CA ILE A 56 8.93 -4.44 -0.90
C ILE A 56 8.74 -5.20 0.41
N LYS A 57 9.18 -4.60 1.51
CA LYS A 57 8.92 -5.11 2.85
C LYS A 57 8.45 -4.00 3.78
N GLN A 58 7.57 -4.37 4.68
CA GLN A 58 7.11 -3.54 5.77
C GLN A 58 7.68 -4.13 7.07
N ILE A 59 8.19 -3.26 7.93
CA ILE A 59 8.73 -3.57 9.25
C ILE A 59 7.85 -2.89 10.27
N VAL A 60 7.26 -3.65 11.19
CA VAL A 60 6.38 -3.17 12.26
C VAL A 60 7.07 -3.46 13.59
N ASN A 61 7.42 -2.42 14.36
CA ASN A 61 8.15 -2.52 15.62
C ASN A 61 9.47 -3.32 15.55
N GLY A 62 10.17 -3.26 14.41
CA GLY A 62 11.44 -3.97 14.20
C GLY A 62 11.29 -5.40 13.65
N GLU A 63 10.07 -5.93 13.56
CA GLU A 63 9.79 -7.23 12.93
C GLU A 63 9.25 -7.05 11.51
N GLU A 64 9.64 -7.91 10.58
CA GLU A 64 9.09 -7.90 9.22
C GLU A 64 7.63 -8.38 9.23
N TYR A 65 6.72 -7.59 8.66
CA TYR A 65 5.29 -7.88 8.64
C TYR A 65 4.67 -7.44 7.30
N PRO A 66 3.92 -8.30 6.60
CA PRO A 66 3.82 -9.75 6.84
C PRO A 66 5.19 -10.43 6.68
N TYR A 67 5.42 -11.55 7.39
CA TYR A 67 6.70 -12.30 7.45
C TYR A 67 7.25 -12.80 6.09
N GLU A 68 6.59 -12.47 4.99
CA GLU A 68 6.99 -12.82 3.64
C GLU A 68 7.10 -11.53 2.81
N MET A 69 8.34 -11.12 2.54
CA MET A 69 8.63 -9.99 1.65
C MET A 69 7.96 -10.18 0.29
N MET A 70 7.46 -9.10 -0.30
CA MET A 70 6.90 -9.15 -1.65
C MET A 70 8.03 -9.02 -2.64
N GLU A 71 8.56 -10.16 -3.12
CA GLU A 71 9.51 -10.17 -4.22
C GLU A 71 8.77 -10.06 -5.55
N LEU A 72 9.26 -9.18 -6.44
CA LEU A 72 8.77 -9.06 -7.80
C LEU A 72 9.91 -9.44 -8.74
N ASN A 73 9.62 -10.26 -9.73
CA ASN A 73 10.61 -10.62 -10.73
C ASN A 73 10.44 -9.69 -11.95
N THR A 74 11.54 -9.23 -12.51
CA THR A 74 11.56 -8.50 -13.79
C THR A 74 11.51 -9.44 -15.00
N GLY A 75 11.62 -10.77 -14.82
CA GLY A 75 11.66 -11.75 -15.91
C GLY A 75 10.77 -13.00 -15.79
N ASN A 76 10.06 -13.24 -14.68
CA ASN A 76 9.16 -14.39 -14.51
C ASN A 76 7.81 -13.96 -13.92
N GLY A 77 6.71 -14.20 -14.65
CA GLY A 77 5.36 -13.78 -14.27
C GLY A 77 4.79 -14.46 -13.02
N GLN A 78 5.43 -15.51 -12.49
CA GLN A 78 4.96 -16.16 -11.24
C GLN A 78 5.01 -15.23 -10.03
N LYS A 79 6.09 -14.46 -9.85
CA LYS A 79 6.20 -13.51 -8.73
C LYS A 79 5.22 -12.34 -8.88
N ASP A 80 4.99 -11.90 -10.11
CA ASP A 80 3.97 -10.89 -10.41
C ASP A 80 2.55 -11.40 -10.12
N MET A 81 2.29 -12.70 -10.31
CA MET A 81 1.03 -13.32 -9.91
C MET A 81 0.84 -13.33 -8.40
N VAL A 82 1.89 -13.61 -7.62
CA VAL A 82 1.84 -13.51 -6.15
C VAL A 82 1.60 -12.07 -5.70
N GLY A 83 2.28 -11.10 -6.32
CA GLY A 83 2.07 -9.67 -6.06
C GLY A 83 0.63 -9.23 -6.36
N TYR A 84 0.09 -9.64 -7.50
CA TYR A 84 -1.31 -9.36 -7.88
C TYR A 84 -2.31 -10.04 -6.95
N HIS A 85 -2.06 -11.30 -6.54
CA HIS A 85 -2.90 -12.00 -5.57
C HIS A 85 -2.95 -11.25 -4.23
N ARG A 86 -1.79 -10.82 -3.72
CA ARG A 86 -1.72 -10.00 -2.50
C ARG A 86 -2.44 -8.67 -2.63
N PHE A 87 -2.38 -8.04 -3.81
CA PHE A 87 -3.17 -6.84 -4.07
C PHE A 87 -4.68 -7.11 -4.01
N LEU A 88 -5.16 -8.20 -4.63
CA LEU A 88 -6.57 -8.59 -4.57
C LEU A 88 -7.03 -8.93 -3.14
N ASP A 89 -6.19 -9.65 -2.40
CA ASP A 89 -6.46 -10.04 -1.03
C ASP A 89 -6.54 -8.80 -0.13
N ALA A 90 -5.49 -7.97 -0.13
CA ALA A 90 -5.43 -6.79 0.72
C ALA A 90 -6.50 -5.74 0.39
N THR A 91 -6.99 -5.66 -0.86
CA THR A 91 -8.11 -4.78 -1.23
C THR A 91 -9.48 -5.33 -0.85
N GLY A 92 -9.57 -6.59 -0.41
CA GLY A 92 -10.83 -7.27 -0.08
C GLY A 92 -11.65 -7.68 -1.31
N CYS A 93 -11.11 -7.50 -2.52
CA CYS A 93 -11.79 -7.83 -3.78
C CYS A 93 -12.00 -9.34 -3.99
N LEU A 94 -11.26 -10.18 -3.25
CA LEU A 94 -11.50 -11.63 -3.26
C LEU A 94 -12.79 -12.02 -2.52
N PHE A 95 -13.20 -11.22 -1.53
CA PHE A 95 -14.32 -11.53 -0.63
C PHE A 95 -15.57 -10.72 -0.95
N ARG A 96 -15.38 -9.49 -1.42
CA ARG A 96 -16.46 -8.70 -2.01
C ARG A 96 -16.77 -9.32 -3.37
N SER A 97 -18.03 -9.63 -3.64
CA SER A 97 -18.48 -10.10 -4.97
C SER A 97 -18.40 -9.00 -6.05
N GLU A 98 -17.53 -8.02 -5.86
CA GLU A 98 -17.29 -6.85 -6.69
C GLU A 98 -15.81 -6.85 -7.08
N GLY A 99 -15.54 -6.86 -8.38
CA GLY A 99 -14.17 -6.83 -8.88
C GLY A 99 -13.53 -5.45 -8.72
N ASN A 100 -12.21 -5.41 -8.51
CA ASN A 100 -11.44 -4.21 -8.83
C ASN A 100 -11.20 -4.18 -10.34
N MET A 101 -11.34 -3.00 -10.96
CA MET A 101 -11.17 -2.83 -12.42
C MET A 101 -9.72 -3.11 -12.91
N VAL A 102 -8.84 -3.56 -12.03
CA VAL A 102 -7.44 -3.90 -12.29
C VAL A 102 -7.35 -5.39 -12.56
N ARG A 103 -7.15 -5.78 -13.82
CA ARG A 103 -6.93 -7.18 -14.21
C ARG A 103 -5.45 -7.54 -14.08
N PHE A 104 -5.15 -8.81 -13.83
CA PHE A 104 -3.76 -9.33 -13.84
C PHE A 104 -2.96 -8.88 -15.07
N ARG A 105 -3.56 -8.91 -16.26
CA ARG A 105 -2.91 -8.53 -17.54
C ARG A 105 -2.48 -7.06 -17.63
N ILE A 106 -3.01 -6.19 -16.78
CA ILE A 106 -2.67 -4.75 -16.73
C ILE A 106 -1.93 -4.36 -15.44
N TRP A 107 -1.84 -5.27 -14.48
CA TRP A 107 -1.05 -5.09 -13.27
C TRP A 107 0.42 -5.37 -13.59
N GLY A 108 1.31 -4.41 -13.38
CA GLY A 108 2.72 -4.50 -13.76
C GLY A 108 3.02 -4.44 -15.28
N HIS A 109 1.99 -4.29 -16.12
CA HIS A 109 2.13 -4.33 -17.59
C HIS A 109 1.24 -3.29 -18.28
N GLY A 110 1.65 -2.85 -19.49
CA GLY A 110 0.83 -1.99 -20.35
C GLY A 110 0.60 -0.60 -19.75
N LYS A 111 -0.64 -0.30 -19.34
CA LYS A 111 -1.05 1.04 -18.84
C LYS A 111 -0.52 1.39 -17.44
N ASN A 112 0.26 0.50 -16.82
CA ASN A 112 0.82 0.69 -15.48
C ASN A 112 -0.29 0.93 -14.45
N CYS A 113 -0.99 -0.12 -14.03
CA CYS A 113 -1.99 -0.05 -12.96
C CYS A 113 -1.53 -0.90 -11.76
N THR A 114 -0.37 -0.55 -11.19
CA THR A 114 0.29 -1.34 -10.14
C THR A 114 0.22 -0.63 -8.80
N LEU A 115 -0.62 -1.15 -7.91
CA LEU A 115 -0.69 -0.74 -6.51
C LEU A 115 -0.21 -1.89 -5.63
N PHE A 116 0.54 -1.55 -4.60
CA PHE A 116 1.01 -2.49 -3.58
C PHE A 116 0.16 -2.29 -2.33
N ALA A 117 -0.54 -3.34 -1.90
CA ALA A 117 -1.42 -3.25 -0.75
C ALA A 117 -1.00 -4.25 0.33
N PHE A 118 -1.03 -3.80 1.58
CA PHE A 118 -0.79 -4.58 2.77
C PHE A 118 -2.02 -4.46 3.68
N SER A 119 -2.61 -5.58 4.07
CA SER A 119 -3.73 -5.64 5.01
C SER A 119 -3.26 -6.29 6.30
N LYS A 120 -3.69 -5.75 7.44
CA LYS A 120 -3.44 -6.30 8.77
C LYS A 120 -4.60 -7.17 9.28
N MET A 121 -5.69 -7.27 8.51
CA MET A 121 -6.83 -8.10 8.87
C MET A 121 -6.42 -9.57 8.81
N ALA A 122 -6.28 -10.21 9.98
CA ALA A 122 -5.98 -11.63 10.10
C ALA A 122 -7.18 -12.50 9.66
N ASN A 123 -8.38 -11.91 9.62
CA ASN A 123 -9.52 -12.48 8.95
C ASN A 123 -9.56 -11.98 7.50
N GLU A 124 -9.81 -12.90 6.59
CA GLU A 124 -10.17 -12.66 5.21
C GLU A 124 -11.38 -11.68 5.04
N ARG A 125 -12.09 -11.38 6.12
CA ARG A 125 -13.23 -10.46 6.18
C ARG A 125 -12.78 -9.05 6.55
N HIS A 126 -12.41 -8.32 5.51
CA HIS A 126 -11.89 -6.96 5.60
C HIS A 126 -12.89 -5.93 6.17
N ASP A 127 -14.17 -6.31 6.31
CA ASP A 127 -15.29 -5.44 6.72
C ASP A 127 -15.83 -5.75 8.12
N ASP A 128 -15.30 -6.78 8.78
CA ASP A 128 -15.65 -7.04 10.17
C ASP A 128 -14.87 -6.08 11.07
N PRO A 129 -15.52 -5.39 12.03
CA PRO A 129 -14.82 -4.58 13.02
C PRO A 129 -14.03 -5.52 13.93
N ILE A 130 -12.75 -5.73 13.63
CA ILE A 130 -11.82 -6.40 14.52
C ILE A 130 -10.96 -5.33 15.16
N LEU A 131 -11.23 -5.08 16.44
CA LEU A 131 -10.38 -4.26 17.29
C LEU A 131 -8.95 -4.81 17.26
N LEU A 132 -8.06 -4.10 16.57
CA LEU A 132 -6.64 -4.43 16.58
C LEU A 132 -6.11 -4.10 17.99
N PRO A 133 -5.59 -5.07 18.76
CA PRO A 133 -5.21 -4.88 20.17
C PRO A 133 -3.97 -3.98 20.40
N ARG A 134 -3.43 -3.37 19.34
CA ARG A 134 -2.28 -2.45 19.40
C ARG A 134 -2.49 -1.32 18.40
N ASN A 135 -2.85 -0.15 18.92
CA ASN A 135 -3.06 1.06 18.11
C ASN A 135 -1.76 1.82 17.83
N GLU A 136 -0.68 1.46 18.52
CA GLU A 136 0.63 2.08 18.35
C GLU A 136 1.70 1.09 17.85
N ALA A 137 2.28 1.40 16.69
CA ALA A 137 3.48 0.73 16.18
C ALA A 137 4.29 1.66 15.26
N LEU A 138 5.61 1.49 15.31
CA LEU A 138 6.52 2.10 14.34
C LEU A 138 6.54 1.26 13.07
N ILE A 139 6.08 1.86 11.98
CA ILE A 139 6.03 1.20 10.67
C ILE A 139 7.11 1.78 9.79
N ASN A 140 8.02 0.95 9.28
CA ASN A 140 9.02 1.33 8.29
C ASN A 140 8.77 0.55 7.00
N ILE A 141 8.84 1.23 5.86
CA ILE A 141 8.65 0.59 4.55
C ILE A 141 9.95 0.69 3.78
N HIS A 142 10.45 -0.46 3.33
CA HIS A 142 11.69 -0.57 2.58
C HIS A 142 11.37 -1.06 1.17
N LEU A 143 11.82 -0.30 0.18
CA LEU A 143 11.72 -0.64 -1.23
C LEU A 143 13.12 -0.81 -1.81
N LYS A 144 13.33 -1.86 -2.59
CA LYS A 144 14.54 -2.11 -3.35
C LYS A 144 14.22 -2.15 -4.84
N PHE A 145 15.07 -1.51 -5.63
CA PHE A 145 14.89 -1.38 -7.08
C PHE A 145 16.13 -1.91 -7.81
N ALA A 146 15.92 -2.61 -8.92
CA ALA A 146 17.01 -3.11 -9.77
C ALA A 146 17.61 -1.98 -10.61
N VAL A 147 16.76 -1.22 -11.31
CA VAL A 147 17.14 -0.08 -12.15
C VAL A 147 16.07 1.00 -12.04
N GLN A 148 16.48 2.27 -11.89
CA GLN A 148 15.59 3.43 -11.96
C GLN A 148 16.10 4.46 -12.96
N GLY A 149 15.26 4.81 -13.94
CA GLY A 149 15.61 5.75 -15.02
C GLY A 149 15.02 7.15 -14.92
N SER A 150 14.16 7.45 -13.94
CA SER A 150 13.55 8.79 -13.79
C SER A 150 13.11 9.08 -12.35
N GLN A 151 13.02 10.37 -12.00
CA GLN A 151 12.49 10.83 -10.72
C GLN A 151 11.00 10.45 -10.58
N LYS A 152 10.65 9.89 -9.43
CA LYS A 152 9.30 9.39 -9.14
C LYS A 152 8.80 9.90 -7.81
N THR A 153 7.50 9.78 -7.62
CA THR A 153 6.83 10.07 -6.36
C THR A 153 6.17 8.79 -5.86
N ILE A 154 6.41 8.47 -4.59
CA ILE A 154 5.75 7.38 -3.88
C ILE A 154 4.59 7.99 -3.10
N ILE A 155 3.39 7.49 -3.34
CA ILE A 155 2.19 7.84 -2.60
C ILE A 155 1.86 6.70 -1.65
N ILE A 156 1.61 7.03 -0.40
CA ILE A 156 1.15 6.10 0.62
C ILE A 156 -0.22 6.55 1.12
N TYR A 157 -1.19 5.67 0.97
CA TYR A 157 -2.52 5.77 1.52
C TYR A 157 -2.66 4.76 2.67
N ALA A 158 -3.34 5.16 3.73
CA ALA A 158 -3.58 4.34 4.90
C ALA A 158 -5.02 4.51 5.34
N GLU A 159 -5.68 3.38 5.59
CA GLU A 159 -7.00 3.29 6.17
C GLU A 159 -6.85 2.89 7.64
N TYR A 160 -7.61 3.57 8.50
CA TYR A 160 -7.64 3.31 9.94
C TYR A 160 -9.05 2.89 10.31
N GLU A 161 -9.17 2.00 11.29
CA GLU A 161 -10.44 1.71 11.93
C GLU A 161 -10.82 2.90 12.83
N GLY A 162 -12.06 3.38 12.71
CA GLY A 162 -12.61 4.42 13.57
C GLY A 162 -13.92 3.94 14.17
N LEU A 163 -13.98 3.79 15.49
CA LEU A 163 -15.21 3.48 16.19
C LEU A 163 -15.95 4.78 16.52
N MET A 164 -17.13 4.96 15.93
CA MET A 164 -18.07 6.00 16.34
C MET A 164 -19.07 5.39 17.31
N GLU A 165 -19.00 5.75 18.59
CA GLU A 165 -20.04 5.43 19.56
C GLU A 165 -21.05 6.59 19.63
N VAL A 166 -22.33 6.27 19.40
CA VAL A 166 -23.43 7.22 19.59
C VAL A 166 -24.02 6.98 20.96
N ASP A 167 -23.71 7.88 21.90
CA ASP A 167 -24.34 7.88 23.22
C ASP A 167 -25.69 8.61 23.12
N GLY A 168 -26.77 7.90 23.43
CA GLY A 168 -28.16 8.37 23.29
C GLY A 168 -28.49 9.61 24.12
N ILE A 169 -27.63 10.01 25.06
CA ILE A 169 -27.83 11.15 25.96
C ILE A 169 -26.98 12.37 25.54
N LYS A 170 -25.91 12.21 24.73
CA LYS A 170 -24.95 13.29 24.45
C LYS A 170 -24.52 13.47 22.99
N GLY A 171 -25.03 12.67 22.05
CA GLY A 171 -24.67 12.78 20.63
C GLY A 171 -23.48 11.89 20.25
N ALA A 172 -23.05 11.98 18.98
CA ALA A 172 -21.97 11.16 18.44
C ALA A 172 -20.60 11.58 19.02
N THR A 173 -19.89 10.64 19.64
CA THR A 173 -18.55 10.88 20.18
C THR A 173 -17.56 10.01 19.41
N MET A 174 -16.57 10.63 18.77
CA MET A 174 -15.44 9.92 18.18
C MET A 174 -14.59 9.39 19.33
N VAL A 175 -14.47 8.07 19.47
CA VAL A 175 -13.62 7.46 20.49
C VAL A 175 -12.33 7.02 19.82
N ASP A 176 -11.25 7.79 20.06
CA ASP A 176 -9.90 7.29 19.80
C ASP A 176 -9.60 6.23 20.87
N VAL A 177 -9.55 4.96 20.47
CA VAL A 177 -9.27 3.85 21.37
C VAL A 177 -7.76 3.87 21.67
N CYS A 178 -7.37 3.93 22.95
CA CYS A 178 -5.98 3.88 23.41
C CYS A 178 -5.37 2.47 23.23
#